data_AF-A0A9W9QZ09-F1
#
_entry.id   AF-A0A9W9QZ09-F1
#
_cell.length_a   1.000
_cell.length_b   1.000
_cell.length_c   1.000
_cell.angle_alpha   90.00
_cell.angle_beta   90.00
_cell.angle_gamma   90.00
#
_symmetry.space_group_name_H-M   'P 1'
#
loop_
_entity.id
_entity.type
_entity.pdbx_description
1 polymer ?
#
loop_
_entity_poly.entity_id
_entity_poly.type
_entity_poly.pdbx_seq_one_letter_code
_entity_poly.pdbx_strand_id
1 'polypeptide(L)'
;MRPSFFAVALSFAGACFAAPATESPKWPYSIGDLSLKHLIESDTFDLVWTVTSRGPTGDDLGSTTCHTAWNNGSIPNGPKNPEACVDTAYKYWFPTGASDLESFEIVIEGPEGSAITTIEAGPKYQCGPYTGTIGNIDKECKTTNGGEFYLHQ
;
A
#
# COMPACT_ATOMS: atom_id res chain seq x y z
N MET A 1 -71.47 -24.57 -25.50
CA MET A 1 -70.51 -24.60 -24.39
C MET A 1 -69.12 -24.30 -24.94
N ARG A 2 -68.49 -23.19 -24.51
CA ARG A 2 -67.03 -22.96 -24.48
C ARG A 2 -66.54 -23.47 -23.11
N PRO A 3 -65.28 -23.96 -22.89
CA PRO A 3 -64.00 -23.33 -23.25
C PRO A 3 -63.02 -24.35 -23.93
N SER A 4 -61.91 -24.04 -24.61
CA SER A 4 -60.77 -23.12 -24.44
C SER A 4 -59.64 -23.62 -23.50
N PHE A 5 -58.41 -23.68 -24.07
CA PHE A 5 -57.06 -23.79 -23.45
C PHE A 5 -56.65 -25.18 -22.90
N PHE A 6 -55.41 -25.67 -23.01
CA PHE A 6 -54.12 -25.02 -22.73
C PHE A 6 -52.94 -25.61 -23.52
N ALA A 7 -52.08 -24.71 -24.02
CA ALA A 7 -50.65 -24.96 -24.17
C ALA A 7 -49.99 -24.71 -22.81
N VAL A 8 -49.09 -25.60 -22.38
CA VAL A 8 -48.11 -25.28 -21.33
C VAL A 8 -46.75 -25.74 -21.83
N ALA A 9 -45.96 -24.75 -22.21
CA ALA A 9 -44.55 -24.86 -22.52
C ALA A 9 -43.71 -24.93 -21.24
N LEU A 10 -42.48 -25.41 -21.40
CA LEU A 10 -41.46 -25.65 -20.38
C LEU A 10 -41.23 -24.47 -19.43
N SER A 11 -40.87 -24.78 -18.19
CA SER A 11 -39.97 -23.95 -17.39
C SER A 11 -39.27 -24.83 -16.34
N PHE A 12 -38.05 -25.29 -16.66
CA PHE A 12 -37.10 -25.75 -15.64
C PHE A 12 -36.60 -24.51 -14.90
N ALA A 13 -37.15 -24.23 -13.72
CA ALA A 13 -36.60 -23.24 -12.81
C ALA A 13 -35.38 -23.86 -12.11
N GLY A 14 -34.22 -23.78 -12.76
CA GLY A 14 -32.94 -23.97 -12.10
C GLY A 14 -32.68 -22.77 -11.21
N ALA A 15 -33.00 -22.89 -9.91
CA ALA A 15 -32.59 -21.92 -8.92
C ALA A 15 -31.07 -22.05 -8.74
N CYS A 16 -30.30 -21.32 -9.55
CA CYS A 16 -28.90 -21.05 -9.22
C CYS A 16 -28.91 -20.16 -7.97
N PHE A 17 -28.68 -20.78 -6.81
CA PHE A 17 -28.21 -20.05 -5.65
C PHE A 17 -26.86 -19.45 -6.05
N ALA A 18 -26.86 -18.16 -6.44
CA ALA A 18 -25.64 -17.38 -6.50
C ALA A 18 -25.07 -17.42 -5.07
N ALA A 19 -23.95 -18.13 -4.90
CA ALA A 19 -23.19 -18.05 -3.67
C ALA A 19 -22.93 -16.55 -3.41
N PRO A 20 -23.08 -16.07 -2.15
CA PRO A 20 -22.72 -14.70 -1.84
C PRO A 20 -21.28 -14.51 -2.30
N ALA A 21 -21.06 -13.56 -3.21
CA ALA A 21 -19.73 -13.18 -3.62
C ALA A 21 -19.00 -12.80 -2.34
N THR A 22 -17.97 -13.56 -1.97
CA THR A 22 -17.09 -13.22 -0.87
C THR A 22 -16.59 -11.82 -1.17
N GLU A 23 -16.94 -10.83 -0.33
CA GLU A 23 -16.41 -9.48 -0.47
C GLU A 23 -14.88 -9.61 -0.49
N SER A 24 -14.27 -9.22 -1.62
CA SER A 24 -12.82 -9.22 -1.71
C SER A 24 -12.29 -8.22 -0.68
N PRO A 25 -11.20 -8.53 0.04
CA PRO A 25 -10.66 -7.60 1.02
C PRO A 25 -10.41 -6.25 0.37
N LYS A 26 -11.11 -5.22 0.87
CA LYS A 26 -10.98 -3.84 0.38
C LYS A 26 -9.64 -3.30 0.89
N TRP A 27 -8.67 -3.17 0.00
CA TRP A 27 -7.44 -2.45 0.27
C TRP A 27 -7.65 -0.99 -0.13
N PRO A 28 -7.88 -0.03 0.80
CA PRO A 28 -8.12 1.36 0.42
C PRO A 28 -6.87 2.04 -0.18
N TYR A 29 -5.68 1.51 0.11
CA TYR A 29 -4.41 2.05 -0.36
C TYR A 29 -3.41 0.95 -0.72
N SER A 30 -2.43 1.31 -1.53
CA SER A 30 -1.21 0.53 -1.75
C SER A 30 0.03 1.43 -1.71
N ILE A 31 1.16 0.87 -1.30
CA ILE A 31 2.48 1.50 -1.33
C ILE A 31 3.31 0.90 -2.47
N GLY A 32 3.91 1.77 -3.27
CA GLY A 32 4.82 1.42 -4.36
C GLY A 32 5.96 2.43 -4.49
N ASP A 33 6.87 2.19 -5.44
CA ASP A 33 8.03 3.04 -5.73
C ASP A 33 8.84 3.46 -4.50
N LEU A 34 8.90 2.58 -3.50
CA LEU A 34 9.59 2.85 -2.25
C LEU A 34 11.10 2.76 -2.47
N SER A 35 11.83 3.78 -2.04
CA SER A 35 13.28 3.90 -2.08
C SER A 35 13.76 4.57 -0.80
N LEU A 36 14.45 3.79 0.03
CA LEU A 36 15.14 4.22 1.23
C LEU A 36 16.64 4.23 0.95
N LYS A 37 17.29 5.39 1.07
CA LYS A 37 18.73 5.55 0.83
C LYS A 37 19.42 6.00 2.10
N HIS A 38 20.61 5.46 2.34
CA HIS A 38 21.49 5.99 3.37
C HIS A 38 22.47 6.99 2.75
N LEU A 39 22.48 8.22 3.27
CA LEU A 39 23.34 9.31 2.82
C LEU A 39 24.58 9.38 3.72
N ILE A 40 25.76 9.17 3.13
CA ILE A 40 27.02 9.02 3.88
C ILE A 40 27.42 10.31 4.59
N GLU A 41 27.38 11.44 3.87
CA GLU A 41 27.85 12.74 4.38
C GLU A 41 27.02 13.25 5.56
N SER A 42 25.72 12.92 5.61
CA SER A 42 24.81 13.40 6.64
C SER A 42 24.38 12.32 7.64
N ASP A 43 24.81 11.07 7.45
CA ASP A 43 24.40 9.90 8.26
C ASP A 43 22.87 9.84 8.41
N THR A 44 22.17 9.99 7.27
CA THR A 44 20.71 10.16 7.21
C THR A 44 20.09 9.07 6.35
N PHE A 45 19.00 8.49 6.81
CA PHE A 45 18.09 7.70 5.98
C PHE A 45 17.07 8.61 5.33
N ASP A 46 17.00 8.56 4.01
CA ASP A 46 16.08 9.30 3.15
C ASP A 46 15.10 8.33 2.52
N LEU A 47 13.82 8.41 2.89
CA LEU A 47 12.76 7.52 2.41
C LEU A 47 11.79 8.29 1.53
N VAL A 48 11.69 7.86 0.26
CA VAL A 48 10.70 8.35 -0.70
C VAL A 48 9.86 7.18 -1.18
N TRP A 49 8.55 7.39 -1.32
CA TRP A 49 7.61 6.36 -1.76
C TRP A 49 6.31 6.96 -2.26
N THR A 50 5.51 6.14 -2.94
CA THR A 50 4.20 6.53 -3.47
C THR A 50 3.11 5.76 -2.73
N VAL A 51 2.07 6.47 -2.29
CA VAL A 51 0.79 5.89 -1.89
C VAL A 51 -0.21 6.06 -3.04
N THR A 52 -0.91 4.99 -3.36
CA THR A 52 -1.99 4.98 -4.35
C THR A 52 -3.30 4.65 -3.65
N SER A 53 -4.30 5.51 -3.81
CA SER A 53 -5.67 5.24 -3.38
C SER A 53 -6.36 4.28 -4.34
N ARG A 54 -7.11 3.34 -3.79
CA ARG A 54 -7.67 2.21 -4.52
C ARG A 54 -9.20 2.19 -4.41
N GLY A 55 -9.83 1.89 -5.54
CA GLY A 55 -11.27 1.71 -5.60
C GLY A 55 -11.72 0.37 -4.99
N PRO A 56 -13.04 0.17 -4.80
CA PRO A 56 -13.60 -1.09 -4.31
C PRO A 56 -13.23 -2.32 -5.17
N THR A 57 -12.90 -2.09 -6.44
CA THR A 57 -12.49 -3.08 -7.44
C THR A 57 -10.96 -3.24 -7.56
N GLY A 58 -10.18 -2.47 -6.79
CA GLY A 58 -8.72 -2.48 -6.83
C GLY A 58 -8.08 -1.51 -7.84
N ASP A 59 -8.90 -0.77 -8.60
CA ASP A 59 -8.42 0.23 -9.57
C ASP A 59 -7.70 1.39 -8.88
N ASP A 60 -6.70 1.96 -9.56
CA ASP A 60 -6.01 3.17 -9.11
C ASP A 60 -6.93 4.39 -9.25
N LEU A 61 -7.20 5.09 -8.14
CA LEU A 61 -7.99 6.32 -8.15
C LEU A 61 -7.10 7.57 -8.19
N GLY A 62 -5.86 7.45 -7.75
CA GLY A 62 -4.88 8.53 -7.70
C GLY A 62 -3.72 8.20 -6.77
N SER A 63 -2.59 8.87 -6.97
CA SER A 63 -1.39 8.65 -6.17
C SER A 63 -0.76 9.95 -5.68
N THR A 64 -0.08 9.87 -4.54
CA THR A 64 0.76 10.96 -4.01
C THR A 64 2.08 10.40 -3.50
N THR A 65 3.12 11.21 -3.60
CA THR A 65 4.44 10.89 -3.03
C THR A 65 4.48 11.30 -1.56
N CYS A 66 5.16 10.51 -0.75
CA CYS A 66 5.44 10.76 0.66
C CYS A 66 6.96 10.71 0.86
N HIS A 67 7.47 11.51 1.80
CA HIS A 67 8.90 11.69 2.01
C HIS A 67 9.22 12.00 3.47
N THR A 68 10.10 11.20 4.06
CA THR A 68 10.67 11.46 5.39
C THR A 68 12.18 11.27 5.34
N ALA A 69 12.88 11.92 6.26
CA ALA A 69 14.28 11.67 6.49
C ALA A 69 14.59 11.69 7.99
N TRP A 70 15.45 10.78 8.44
CA TRP A 70 15.87 10.71 9.84
C TRP A 70 17.33 10.29 9.96
N ASN A 71 18.01 10.76 10.99
CA ASN A 71 19.41 10.39 11.24
C ASN A 71 19.51 8.93 11.65
N ASN A 72 20.63 8.30 11.31
CA ASN A 72 20.95 6.95 11.76
C ASN A 72 20.93 6.86 13.29
N GLY A 73 20.37 5.77 13.82
CA GLY A 73 20.12 5.59 15.25
C GLY A 73 18.95 6.41 15.84
N SER A 74 18.26 7.23 15.03
CA SER A 74 17.01 7.90 15.42
C SER A 74 15.80 7.13 14.91
N ILE A 75 14.62 7.42 15.48
CA ILE A 75 13.35 6.83 15.05
C ILE A 75 12.57 7.88 14.27
N PRO A 76 12.02 7.55 13.09
CA PRO A 76 11.16 8.47 12.35
C PRO A 76 9.86 8.76 13.11
N ASN A 77 9.07 9.69 12.57
CA ASN A 77 7.85 10.15 13.21
C ASN A 77 6.83 9.02 13.49
N GLY A 78 6.36 8.98 14.74
CA GLY A 78 5.36 8.04 15.22
C GLY A 78 3.93 8.63 15.26
N PRO A 79 2.95 7.91 15.84
CA PRO A 79 1.52 8.25 15.77
C PRO A 79 1.16 9.61 16.42
N LYS A 80 2.02 10.14 17.30
CA LYS A 80 1.79 11.44 17.95
C LYS A 80 2.14 12.63 17.07
N ASN A 81 2.93 12.42 16.02
CA ASN A 81 3.39 13.47 15.11
C ASN A 81 3.44 12.93 13.67
N PRO A 82 2.30 12.57 13.07
CA PRO A 82 2.28 12.00 11.74
C PRO A 82 2.78 13.00 10.70
N GLU A 83 3.48 12.50 9.68
CA GLU A 83 3.98 13.30 8.57
C GLU A 83 2.93 13.43 7.47
N ALA A 84 2.91 14.57 6.80
CA ALA A 84 2.05 14.76 5.63
C ALA A 84 2.79 14.30 4.36
N CYS A 85 2.06 13.67 3.44
CA CYS A 85 2.53 13.47 2.08
C CYS A 85 2.45 14.79 1.27
N VAL A 86 2.89 14.76 0.01
CA VAL A 86 2.77 15.92 -0.90
C VAL A 86 1.31 16.38 -1.00
N ASP A 87 0.38 15.44 -1.21
CA ASP A 87 -1.03 15.68 -0.93
C ASP A 87 -1.28 15.60 0.57
N THR A 88 -1.54 16.76 1.18
CA THR A 88 -1.79 16.92 2.62
C THR A 88 -3.08 16.26 3.13
N ALA A 89 -3.94 15.75 2.24
CA ALA A 89 -5.04 14.88 2.62
C ALA A 89 -4.57 13.52 3.14
N TYR A 90 -3.31 13.15 2.86
CA TYR A 90 -2.68 11.92 3.31
C TYR A 90 -1.62 12.22 4.36
N LYS A 91 -1.65 11.43 5.43
CA LYS A 91 -0.64 11.42 6.47
C LYS A 91 -0.13 10.02 6.71
N TYR A 92 1.07 9.91 7.28
CA TYR A 92 1.66 8.63 7.60
C TYR A 92 2.51 8.68 8.85
N TRP A 93 2.74 7.51 9.44
CA TRP A 93 3.65 7.33 10.56
C TRP A 93 4.10 5.89 10.68
N PHE A 94 5.16 5.69 11.48
CA PHE A 94 5.70 4.37 11.79
C PHE A 94 5.27 4.00 13.23
N PRO A 95 4.31 3.07 13.42
CA PRO A 95 3.68 2.83 14.72
C PRO A 95 4.67 2.31 15.77
N THR A 96 5.64 1.51 15.34
CA THR A 96 6.72 0.93 16.14
C THR A 96 8.08 1.58 15.87
N GLY A 97 8.10 2.60 15.00
CA GLY A 97 9.33 3.14 14.41
C GLY A 97 9.78 2.37 13.16
N ALA A 98 10.94 2.75 12.61
CA ALA A 98 11.59 2.05 11.50
C ALA A 98 13.08 1.80 11.82
N SER A 99 13.34 1.12 12.94
CA SER A 99 14.70 0.77 13.36
C SER A 99 15.29 -0.39 12.57
N ASP A 100 14.43 -1.31 12.09
CA ASP A 100 14.80 -2.34 11.13
C ASP A 100 14.36 -1.87 9.74
N LEU A 101 15.35 -1.62 8.86
CA LEU A 101 15.11 -1.12 7.51
C LEU A 101 14.63 -2.22 6.55
N GLU A 102 14.77 -3.48 6.96
CA GLU A 102 14.32 -4.66 6.22
C GLU A 102 12.93 -5.11 6.68
N SER A 103 12.43 -4.62 7.81
CA SER A 103 11.08 -4.92 8.29
C SER A 103 10.51 -3.79 9.14
N PHE A 104 9.52 -3.06 8.62
CA PHE A 104 8.88 -1.97 9.35
C PHE A 104 7.42 -1.80 8.94
N GLU A 105 6.62 -1.23 9.83
CA GLU A 105 5.21 -0.94 9.59
C GLU A 105 5.04 0.52 9.14
N ILE A 106 4.13 0.75 8.19
CA ILE A 106 3.66 2.09 7.83
C ILE A 106 2.14 2.10 8.00
N VAL A 107 1.65 3.13 8.68
CA VAL A 107 0.23 3.49 8.66
C VAL A 107 0.03 4.70 7.74
N ILE A 108 -1.00 4.63 6.90
CA ILE A 108 -1.57 5.76 6.17
C ILE A 108 -2.87 6.16 6.82
N GLU A 109 -3.10 7.46 6.99
CA GLU A 109 -4.41 8.07 7.20
C GLU A 109 -4.75 8.93 5.97
N GLY A 110 -5.89 8.67 5.36
CA GLY A 110 -6.35 9.41 4.19
C GLY A 110 -7.89 9.49 4.12
N PRO A 111 -8.46 9.90 2.97
CA PRO A 111 -9.91 10.09 2.82
C PRO A 111 -10.78 8.84 3.10
N GLU A 112 -10.26 7.64 2.85
CA GLU A 112 -10.94 6.36 3.11
C GLU A 112 -10.66 5.81 4.53
N GLY A 113 -10.10 6.64 5.42
CA GLY A 113 -9.69 6.27 6.77
C GLY A 113 -8.24 5.82 6.85
N SER A 114 -7.91 5.14 7.95
CA SER A 114 -6.55 4.64 8.22
C SER A 114 -6.37 3.21 7.76
N ALA A 115 -5.17 2.86 7.31
CA ALA A 115 -4.79 1.50 6.97
C ALA A 115 -3.28 1.28 7.21
N ILE A 116 -2.89 0.05 7.50
CA ILE A 116 -1.54 -0.36 7.87
C ILE A 116 -1.02 -1.44 6.92
N THR A 117 0.29 -1.47 6.69
CA THR A 117 0.98 -2.60 6.08
C THR A 117 2.36 -2.77 6.70
N THR A 118 2.94 -3.96 6.51
CA THR A 118 4.33 -4.25 6.84
C THR A 118 5.13 -4.30 5.55
N ILE A 119 6.18 -3.49 5.49
CA ILE A 119 7.20 -3.56 4.45
C ILE A 119 8.26 -4.54 4.95
N GLU A 120 8.37 -5.69 4.30
CA GLU A 120 9.31 -6.75 4.68
C GLU A 120 10.21 -7.12 3.49
N ALA A 121 11.48 -7.33 3.77
CA ALA A 121 12.47 -7.76 2.80
C ALA A 121 12.07 -9.08 2.15
N GLY A 122 12.17 -9.14 0.83
CA GLY A 122 11.74 -10.28 0.05
C GLY A 122 11.76 -9.98 -1.46
N PRO A 123 10.98 -10.72 -2.27
CA PRO A 123 10.95 -10.51 -3.71
C PRO A 123 10.48 -9.11 -4.10
N LYS A 124 9.62 -8.48 -3.31
CA LYS A 124 9.05 -7.15 -3.60
C LYS A 124 9.90 -6.00 -3.10
N TYR A 125 10.73 -6.20 -2.08
CA TYR A 125 11.51 -5.15 -1.42
C TYR A 125 12.88 -5.70 -1.03
N GLN A 126 13.96 -5.06 -1.47
CA GLN A 126 15.31 -5.56 -1.28
C GLN A 126 16.22 -4.47 -0.73
N CYS A 127 17.02 -4.82 0.26
CA CYS A 127 18.08 -4.00 0.83
C CYS A 127 19.46 -4.50 0.40
N GLY A 128 20.36 -3.58 0.06
CA GLY A 128 21.73 -3.93 -0.26
C GLY A 128 22.62 -2.72 -0.51
N PRO A 129 23.89 -2.95 -0.90
CA PRO A 129 24.78 -1.88 -1.33
C PRO A 129 24.15 -1.09 -2.48
N TYR A 130 24.29 0.23 -2.43
CA TYR A 130 23.84 1.07 -3.53
C TYR A 130 24.65 0.78 -4.79
N THR A 131 23.95 0.59 -5.92
CA THR A 131 24.54 0.21 -7.21
C THR A 131 24.48 1.32 -8.26
N GLY A 132 23.97 2.50 -7.89
CA GLY A 132 23.90 3.66 -8.77
C GLY A 132 25.18 4.48 -8.79
N THR A 133 25.13 5.64 -9.44
CA THR A 133 26.31 6.51 -9.68
C THR A 133 26.46 7.65 -8.68
N ILE A 134 25.49 7.84 -7.78
CA ILE A 134 25.52 8.87 -6.75
C ILE A 134 26.50 8.45 -5.65
N GLY A 135 27.63 9.15 -5.56
CA GLY A 135 28.73 8.79 -4.64
C GLY A 135 28.44 9.00 -3.15
N ASN A 136 27.36 9.70 -2.79
CA ASN A 136 26.98 9.95 -1.39
C ASN A 136 26.00 8.90 -0.83
N ILE A 137 25.83 7.77 -1.51
CA ILE A 137 24.91 6.70 -1.08
C ILE A 137 25.68 5.38 -1.00
N ASP A 138 25.65 4.72 0.14
CA ASP A 138 26.28 3.41 0.36
C ASP A 138 25.26 2.26 0.42
N LYS A 139 24.04 2.52 0.89
CA LYS A 139 22.96 1.53 1.01
C LYS A 139 21.68 2.05 0.38
N GLU A 140 20.95 1.15 -0.28
CA GLU A 140 19.59 1.39 -0.74
C GLU A 140 18.72 0.18 -0.42
N CYS A 141 17.51 0.46 0.09
CA CYS A 141 16.42 -0.49 0.13
C CYS A 141 15.29 -0.01 -0.78
N LYS A 142 14.79 -0.85 -1.67
CA LYS A 142 13.76 -0.42 -2.62
C LYS A 142 12.80 -1.50 -3.05
N THR A 143 11.61 -1.09 -3.48
CA THR A 143 10.69 -1.97 -4.19
C THR A 143 11.29 -2.42 -5.51
N THR A 144 11.05 -3.67 -5.91
CA THR A 144 11.54 -4.23 -7.19
C THR A 144 10.38 -4.70 -8.06
N ASN A 145 10.56 -4.65 -9.39
CA ASN A 145 9.63 -5.20 -10.38
C ASN A 145 8.15 -4.79 -10.23
N GLY A 146 7.88 -3.53 -9.88
CA GLY A 146 6.51 -3.06 -9.62
C GLY A 146 5.89 -3.68 -8.36
N GLY A 147 6.72 -4.09 -7.40
CA GLY A 147 6.28 -4.62 -6.13
C GLY A 147 5.46 -3.61 -5.35
N GLU A 148 4.22 -3.98 -5.05
CA GLU A 148 3.30 -3.19 -4.24
C GLU A 148 2.93 -3.90 -2.94
N PHE A 149 2.73 -3.10 -1.91
CA PHE A 149 2.22 -3.50 -0.61
C PHE A 149 0.82 -2.93 -0.43
N TYR A 150 -0.18 -3.79 -0.27
CA TYR A 150 -1.56 -3.37 -0.06
C TYR A 150 -1.80 -3.15 1.44
N LEU A 151 -2.56 -2.10 1.78
CA LEU A 151 -2.78 -1.68 3.16
C LEU A 151 -4.14 -2.16 3.65
N HIS A 152 -4.15 -2.68 4.87
CA HIS A 152 -5.27 -3.30 5.55
C HIS A 152 -5.84 -2.32 6.59
N GLN A 153 -7.16 -2.20 6.73
CA GLN A 153 -7.79 -1.38 7.78
C GLN A 153 -7.77 -2.07 9.14
#